data_AF-A0A835QT13-F1
#
_entry.id   AF-A0A835QT13-F1
#
_cell.length_a   1.000
_cell.length_b   1.000
_cell.length_c   1.000
_cell.angle_alpha   90.00
_cell.angle_beta   90.00
_cell.angle_gamma   90.00
#
_symmetry.space_group_name_H-M   'P 1'
#
loop_
_entity.id
_entity.type
_entity.pdbx_description
1 polymer ?
#
loop_
_entity_poly.entity_id
_entity_poly.type
_entity_poly.pdbx_seq_one_letter_code
_entity_poly.pdbx_strand_id
1 'polypeptide(L)'
;MACPHVSGIAALLRGVYPAWSPAAIKSAIMTTAYNLDDAEETIKDLAIGEASTPFVLGAGHVDPNRALDPGLVYDAGDEDYLAFLCAIGYS
;
A
#
# COMPACT_ATOMS: atom_id res chain seq x y z
N MET A 1 9.89 -3.86 12.54
CA MET A 1 10.15 -2.42 12.36
C MET A 1 9.76 -1.93 10.95
N ALA A 2 8.52 -2.14 10.50
CA ALA A 2 8.07 -1.76 9.16
C ALA A 2 7.07 -0.58 9.18
N CYS A 3 6.11 -0.61 10.11
CA CYS A 3 5.10 0.43 10.30
C CYS A 3 5.66 1.87 10.31
N PRO A 4 6.68 2.23 11.13
CA PRO A 4 7.16 3.62 11.14
C PRO A 4 7.79 4.09 9.82
N HIS A 5 8.37 3.18 9.02
CA HIS A 5 8.88 3.52 7.69
C HIS A 5 7.73 3.90 6.75
N VAL A 6 6.68 3.08 6.70
CA VAL A 6 5.51 3.34 5.85
C VAL A 6 4.78 4.60 6.32
N SER A 7 4.66 4.84 7.64
CA SER A 7 4.09 6.08 8.17
C SER A 7 4.88 7.32 7.77
N GLY A 8 6.22 7.25 7.78
CA GLY A 8 7.07 8.35 7.31
C GLY A 8 6.86 8.65 5.82
N ILE A 9 6.80 7.61 4.99
CA ILE A 9 6.53 7.75 3.55
C ILE A 9 5.14 8.35 3.31
N ALA A 10 4.12 7.87 4.01
CA ALA A 10 2.76 8.41 3.92
C ALA A 10 2.71 9.90 4.33
N ALA A 11 3.45 10.30 5.36
CA ALA A 11 3.55 11.70 5.78
C ALA A 11 4.23 12.58 4.71
N LEU A 12 5.29 12.08 4.06
CA LEU A 12 5.95 12.79 2.96
C LEU A 12 5.01 12.96 1.76
N LEU A 13 4.30 11.90 1.37
CA LEU A 13 3.30 11.96 0.28
C LEU A 13 2.18 12.95 0.61
N ARG A 14 1.69 12.98 1.86
CA ARG A 14 0.70 13.98 2.29
C ARG A 14 1.26 15.40 2.26
N GLY A 15 2.56 15.57 2.52
CA GLY A 15 3.24 16.86 2.38
C GLY A 15 3.26 17.38 0.94
N VAL A 16 3.46 16.49 -0.04
CA VAL A 16 3.46 16.84 -1.48
C VAL A 16 2.05 16.98 -2.03
N TYR A 17 1.12 16.12 -1.59
CA TYR A 17 -0.29 16.10 -2.01
C TYR A 17 -1.24 16.36 -0.82
N PRO A 18 -1.37 17.62 -0.36
CA PRO A 18 -2.17 17.94 0.83
C PRO A 18 -3.67 17.61 0.72
N ALA A 19 -4.18 17.44 -0.50
CA ALA A 19 -5.59 17.14 -0.77
C ALA A 19 -5.89 15.65 -0.92
N TRP A 20 -4.87 14.79 -1.09
CA TRP A 20 -5.10 13.36 -1.26
C TRP A 20 -5.71 12.73 -0.01
N SER A 21 -6.75 11.93 -0.18
CA SER A 21 -7.33 11.17 0.93
C SER A 21 -6.31 10.16 1.51
N PRO A 22 -6.56 9.62 2.72
CA PRO A 22 -5.77 8.51 3.25
C PRO A 22 -5.78 7.29 2.31
N ALA A 23 -6.90 7.02 1.64
CA ALA A 23 -7.03 5.93 0.68
C ALA A 23 -6.18 6.16 -0.57
N ALA A 24 -6.14 7.38 -1.10
CA ALA A 24 -5.29 7.74 -2.23
C ALA A 24 -3.80 7.58 -1.91
N ILE A 25 -3.35 7.98 -0.71
CA ILE A 25 -1.96 7.77 -0.25
C ILE A 25 -1.64 6.28 -0.15
N LYS A 26 -2.53 5.50 0.47
CA LYS A 26 -2.38 4.04 0.55
C LYS A 26 -2.32 3.42 -0.85
N SER A 27 -3.20 3.86 -1.76
CA SER A 27 -3.24 3.37 -3.14
C SER A 27 -1.91 3.65 -3.84
N ALA A 28 -1.40 4.88 -3.78
CA ALA A 28 -0.14 5.24 -4.40
C ALA A 28 1.01 4.34 -3.92
N ILE A 29 1.12 4.13 -2.60
CA ILE A 29 2.15 3.24 -2.03
C ILE A 29 2.00 1.80 -2.52
N MET A 30 0.77 1.29 -2.62
CA MET A 30 0.52 -0.10 -3.01
C MET A 30 0.70 -0.34 -4.51
N THR A 31 0.17 0.52 -5.38
CA THR A 31 0.19 0.31 -6.83
C THR A 31 1.57 0.55 -7.44
N THR A 32 2.48 1.22 -6.72
CA THR A 32 3.86 1.45 -7.14
C THR A 32 4.87 0.56 -6.44
N ALA A 33 4.43 -0.30 -5.51
CA ALA A 33 5.28 -1.28 -4.86
C ALA A 33 5.80 -2.32 -5.87
N TYR A 34 6.94 -2.93 -5.55
CA TYR A 34 7.59 -3.95 -6.39
C TYR A 34 7.69 -5.29 -5.67
N ASN A 35 7.68 -6.37 -6.45
CA ASN A 35 7.67 -7.75 -5.94
C ASN A 35 8.94 -8.55 -6.27
N LEU A 36 9.91 -7.92 -6.91
CA LEU A 36 11.19 -8.52 -7.27
C LEU A 36 12.29 -8.08 -6.29
N ASP A 37 13.21 -8.96 -5.97
CA ASP A 37 14.42 -8.63 -5.24
C ASP A 37 15.54 -8.12 -6.17
N ASP A 38 16.72 -7.86 -5.61
CA ASP A 38 17.88 -7.36 -6.36
C ASP A 38 18.42 -8.37 -7.39
N ALA A 39 18.01 -9.64 -7.31
CA ALA A 39 18.34 -10.68 -8.29
C ALA A 39 17.25 -10.85 -9.36
N GLU A 40 16.26 -9.95 -9.39
CA GLU A 40 15.08 -10.00 -10.27
C GLU A 40 14.20 -11.25 -10.04
N GLU A 41 14.31 -11.88 -8.86
CA GLU A 41 13.47 -13.01 -8.45
C GLU A 41 12.30 -12.51 -7.60
N THR A 42 11.19 -13.26 -7.58
CA THR A 42 10.09 -12.95 -6.67
C THR A 42 10.58 -13.00 -5.22
N ILE A 43 10.29 -11.94 -4.45
CA ILE A 43 10.63 -11.86 -3.02
C ILE A 43 10.14 -13.13 -2.31
N LYS A 44 11.04 -13.80 -1.59
CA LYS A 44 10.75 -15.09 -0.93
C LYS A 44 10.20 -14.90 0.47
N ASP A 45 9.27 -15.76 0.85
CA ASP A 45 8.83 -15.89 2.24
C ASP A 45 9.94 -16.61 3.02
N LEU A 46 10.54 -15.91 3.97
CA LEU A 46 11.64 -16.43 4.78
C LEU A 46 11.24 -17.68 5.59
N ALA A 47 9.96 -17.85 5.93
CA ALA A 47 9.51 -18.97 6.74
C ALA A 47 9.53 -20.30 5.98
N ILE A 48 9.25 -20.27 4.67
CA ILE A 48 9.11 -21.47 3.82
C ILE A 48 10.17 -21.57 2.71
N GLY A 49 10.87 -20.47 2.38
CA GLY A 49 11.89 -20.42 1.34
C GLY A 49 11.34 -20.31 -0.10
N GLU A 50 10.02 -20.20 -0.24
CA GLU A 50 9.31 -20.14 -1.52
C GLU A 50 8.91 -18.70 -1.89
N ALA A 51 8.42 -18.48 -3.11
CA ALA A 51 7.92 -17.18 -3.54
C ALA A 51 6.80 -16.65 -2.61
N SER A 52 6.90 -15.40 -2.18
CA SER A 52 5.91 -14.77 -1.31
C SER A 52 4.56 -14.60 -2.00
N THR A 53 3.51 -14.64 -1.19
CA THR A 53 2.15 -14.34 -1.63
C THR A 53 1.69 -12.97 -1.11
N PRO A 54 0.60 -12.40 -1.65
CA PRO A 54 0.03 -11.17 -1.11
C PRO A 54 -0.39 -11.26 0.37
N PHE A 55 -0.61 -12.47 0.90
CA PHE A 55 -0.89 -12.65 2.33
C PHE A 55 0.34 -12.41 3.23
N VAL A 56 1.55 -12.45 2.65
CA VAL A 56 2.82 -12.22 3.35
C VAL A 56 3.27 -10.75 3.23
N LEU A 57 3.25 -10.20 2.00
CA LEU A 57 3.83 -8.88 1.69
C LEU A 57 2.85 -7.86 1.10
N GLY A 58 1.57 -8.21 0.97
CA GLY A 58 0.58 -7.33 0.36
C GLY A 58 0.87 -7.07 -1.12
N ALA A 59 1.10 -5.81 -1.46
CA ALA A 59 1.36 -5.39 -2.85
C ALA A 59 2.85 -5.46 -3.24
N GLY A 60 3.76 -5.57 -2.28
CA GLY A 60 5.20 -5.56 -2.53
C GLY A 60 6.01 -4.75 -1.52
N HIS A 61 7.30 -4.65 -1.78
CA HIS A 61 8.19 -3.70 -1.11
C HIS A 61 7.91 -2.28 -1.61
N VAL A 62 7.95 -1.31 -0.70
CA VAL A 62 7.61 0.08 -1.01
C VAL A 62 8.66 0.73 -1.92
N ASP A 63 8.20 1.46 -2.94
CA ASP A 63 9.02 2.38 -3.72
C ASP A 63 8.54 3.82 -3.49
N PRO A 64 9.19 4.58 -2.59
CA PRO A 64 8.77 5.94 -2.24
C PRO A 64 8.85 6.91 -3.43
N ASN A 65 9.81 6.71 -4.33
CA ASN A 65 10.00 7.61 -5.46
C ASN A 65 8.93 7.38 -6.52
N ARG A 66 8.57 6.13 -6.80
CA ARG A 66 7.47 5.83 -7.72
C ARG A 66 6.12 6.21 -7.11
N ALA A 67 5.94 6.08 -5.80
CA ALA A 67 4.71 6.47 -5.12
C ALA A 67 4.41 7.99 -5.21
N LEU A 68 5.42 8.81 -5.55
CA LEU A 68 5.25 10.23 -5.79
C LEU A 68 4.44 10.51 -7.06
N ASP A 69 4.55 9.66 -8.09
CA ASP A 69 3.77 9.79 -9.34
C ASP A 69 3.16 8.42 -9.71
N PRO A 70 2.08 8.01 -9.02
CA PRO A 70 1.47 6.70 -9.22
C PRO A 70 0.66 6.61 -10.53
N GLY A 71 0.46 7.73 -11.24
CA GLY A 71 -0.43 7.86 -12.39
C GLY A 71 -1.91 7.81 -12.03
N LEU A 72 -2.36 6.68 -11.45
CA LEU A 72 -3.74 6.46 -11.00
C LEU A 72 -3.78 6.07 -9.52
N VAL A 73 -4.88 6.47 -8.85
CA VAL A 73 -5.18 6.09 -7.47
C VAL A 73 -6.58 5.49 -7.37
N TYR A 74 -6.72 4.48 -6.52
CA TYR A 74 -7.99 3.94 -6.06
C TYR A 74 -8.38 4.69 -4.80
N ASP A 75 -9.24 5.70 -4.97
CA ASP A 75 -9.69 6.56 -3.87
C ASP A 75 -10.93 5.99 -3.16
N ALA A 76 -11.09 6.33 -1.89
CA ALA A 76 -12.24 6.00 -1.05
C ALA A 76 -12.38 7.03 0.07
N GLY A 77 -13.63 7.40 0.37
CA GLY A 77 -13.99 8.31 1.47
C GLY A 77 -14.68 7.59 2.63
N ASP A 78 -15.06 8.36 3.64
CA ASP A 78 -15.70 7.84 4.85
C ASP A 78 -17.02 7.12 4.54
N GLU A 79 -17.81 7.65 3.60
CA GLU A 79 -19.08 7.05 3.16
C GLU A 79 -18.91 5.66 2.54
N ASP A 80 -17.81 5.41 1.81
CA ASP A 80 -17.53 4.09 1.23
C ASP A 80 -17.25 3.06 2.33
N TYR A 81 -16.51 3.46 3.37
CA TYR A 81 -16.25 2.61 4.53
C TYR A 81 -17.50 2.39 5.39
N LEU A 82 -18.35 3.41 5.54
CA LEU A 82 -19.65 3.26 6.21
C LEU A 82 -20.56 2.29 5.44
N ALA A 83 -20.66 2.43 4.12
CA ALA A 83 -21.42 1.52 3.28
C ALA A 83 -20.90 0.07 3.39
N PHE A 84 -19.57 -0.10 3.40
CA PHE A 84 -18.94 -1.40 3.64
C PHE A 84 -19.32 -1.98 5.01
N LEU A 85 -19.24 -1.19 6.09
CA LEU A 85 -19.62 -1.62 7.43
C LEU A 85 -21.11 -1.99 7.53
N CYS A 86 -22.00 -1.22 6.90
CA CYS A 86 -23.43 -1.54 6.82
C CYS A 86 -23.69 -2.86 6.07
N ALA A 87 -22.95 -3.11 4.99
CA ALA A 87 -23.10 -4.34 4.20
C ALA A 87 -22.66 -5.61 4.94
N ILE A 88 -21.76 -5.50 5.92
CA ILE A 88 -21.32 -6.63 6.76
C ILE A 88 -22.45 -7.09 7.73
N GLY A 89 -23.43 -6.24 8.02
CA GLY A 89 -24.62 -6.63 8.78
C GLY A 89 -24.39 -6.76 10.29
N TYR A 90 -23.48 -5.97 10.87
CA TYR A 90 -23.37 -5.86 12.32
C TYR A 90 -24.68 -5.31 12.91
N SER A 91 -25.27 -6.03 13.87
CA SER A 91 -26.52 -5.69 14.56
C SER A 91 -26.29 -5.11 15.95
#